data_AF-A0A5C6DQS4-F1
#
_entry.id   AF-A0A5C6DQS4-F1
#
_cell.length_a   1.000
_cell.length_b   1.000
_cell.length_c   1.000
_cell.angle_alpha   90.00
_cell.angle_beta   90.00
_cell.angle_gamma   90.00
#
_symmetry.space_group_name_H-M   'P 1'
#
loop_
_entity.id
_entity.type
_entity.pdbx_description
1 polymer ?
#
loop_
_entity_poly.entity_id
_entity_poly.type
_entity_poly.pdbx_seq_one_letter_code
_entity_poly.pdbx_strand_id
1 'polypeptide(L)'
;MDLQKTLSICLISFFAATVVVLIARAFDSQAASRLEPQLTRIADELEAIRASGGFASIPVDGVDKVAVRDGLVVYYFYSNTRCTTCRAIEAQTEETVRSDFAEELRSGKVTWKTLNYEQDRNADLASQFEIIMPVVVLARFENGAMVDWSRLDQVWGLVSDKPAFAEMIRDAVNKMLSESQNSDSETAESETKESQDLDSIPLPDSNGIPLPTP
;
A
#
# COMPACT_ATOMS: atom_id res chain seq x y z
N MET A 1 48.17 -28.84 -41.41
CA MET A 1 46.78 -28.46 -41.07
C MET A 1 46.25 -27.59 -42.20
N ASP A 2 45.17 -28.02 -42.84
CA ASP A 2 44.66 -27.42 -44.09
C ASP A 2 44.22 -25.97 -43.91
N LEU A 3 44.96 -25.04 -44.53
CA LEU A 3 44.68 -23.60 -44.53
C LEU A 3 43.25 -23.29 -45.02
N GLN A 4 42.74 -24.09 -45.96
CA GLN A 4 41.37 -23.96 -46.47
C GLN A 4 40.29 -24.23 -45.42
N LYS A 5 40.48 -25.22 -44.54
CA LYS A 5 39.52 -25.51 -43.47
C LYS A 5 39.47 -24.38 -42.45
N THR A 6 40.63 -23.81 -42.13
CA THR A 6 40.75 -22.68 -41.21
C THR A 6 40.06 -21.43 -41.78
N LEU A 7 40.26 -21.15 -43.07
CA LEU A 7 39.64 -20.01 -43.75
C LEU A 7 38.10 -20.13 -43.81
N SER A 8 37.56 -21.31 -44.11
CA SER A 8 36.11 -21.55 -44.10
C SER A 8 35.49 -21.36 -42.71
N ILE A 9 36.16 -21.84 -41.66
CA ILE A 9 35.69 -21.67 -40.27
C ILE A 9 35.67 -20.18 -39.88
N CYS A 10 36.70 -19.42 -40.25
CA CYS A 10 36.75 -17.98 -39.99
C CYS A 10 35.64 -17.22 -40.74
N LEU A 11 35.38 -17.55 -42.01
CA LEU A 11 34.33 -16.90 -42.80
C LEU A 11 32.94 -17.20 -42.24
N ILE A 12 32.67 -18.44 -41.83
CA ILE A 12 31.37 -18.81 -41.23
C ILE A 12 31.16 -18.07 -39.92
N SER A 13 32.20 -17.99 -39.06
CA SER A 13 32.13 -17.25 -37.79
C SER A 13 31.85 -15.76 -38.02
N PHE A 14 32.54 -15.14 -38.96
CA PHE A 14 32.34 -13.73 -39.30
C PHE A 14 30.94 -13.45 -39.87
N PHE A 15 30.45 -14.34 -40.74
CA PHE A 15 29.11 -14.23 -41.29
C PHE A 15 28.04 -14.38 -40.20
N ALA A 16 28.18 -15.38 -39.32
CA ALA A 16 27.25 -15.58 -38.20
C ALA A 16 27.22 -14.37 -37.25
N ALA A 17 28.38 -13.81 -36.88
CA ALA A 17 28.45 -12.62 -36.05
C ALA A 17 27.78 -11.41 -36.71
N THR A 18 28.00 -11.22 -38.02
CA THR A 18 27.37 -10.13 -38.78
C THR A 18 25.85 -10.29 -38.84
N VAL A 19 25.35 -11.50 -39.08
CA VAL A 19 23.91 -11.80 -39.09
C VAL A 19 23.27 -11.54 -37.72
N VAL A 20 23.91 -11.95 -36.62
CA VAL A 20 23.41 -11.69 -35.26
C VAL A 20 23.31 -10.18 -34.98
N VAL A 21 24.33 -9.40 -35.35
CA VAL A 21 24.32 -7.94 -35.20
C VAL A 21 23.21 -7.30 -36.03
N LEU A 22 22.99 -7.76 -37.27
CA LEU A 22 21.93 -7.26 -38.13
C LEU A 22 20.54 -7.59 -37.57
N ILE A 23 20.35 -8.79 -37.02
CA ILE A 23 19.10 -9.19 -36.39
C ILE A 23 18.83 -8.34 -35.15
N ALA A 24 19.82 -8.13 -34.28
CA ALA A 24 19.68 -7.28 -33.09
C ALA A 24 19.29 -5.83 -33.47
N ARG A 25 19.98 -5.25 -34.47
CA ARG A 25 19.68 -3.92 -35.02
C ARG A 25 18.27 -3.84 -35.62
N ALA A 26 17.83 -4.90 -36.31
CA ALA A 26 16.51 -4.97 -36.91
C ALA A 26 15.41 -5.05 -35.83
N PHE A 27 15.60 -5.84 -34.77
CA PHE A 27 14.65 -5.92 -33.65
C PHE A 27 14.52 -4.59 -32.89
N ASP A 28 15.63 -3.89 -32.61
CA ASP A 28 15.60 -2.55 -32.00
C ASP A 28 14.83 -1.55 -32.89
N SER A 29 15.02 -1.60 -34.20
CA SER A 29 14.30 -0.73 -35.15
C SER A 29 12.80 -1.02 -35.21
N GLN A 30 12.41 -2.27 -35.04
CA GLN A 30 11.00 -2.69 -35.04
C GLN A 30 10.29 -2.34 -33.72
N ALA A 31 11.03 -2.33 -32.60
CA ALA A 31 10.53 -1.83 -31.32
C ALA A 31 10.34 -0.31 -31.36
N ALA A 32 11.34 0.45 -31.82
CA ALA A 32 11.26 1.91 -31.93
C ALA A 32 10.10 2.38 -32.83
N SER A 33 9.95 1.77 -34.01
CA SER A 33 8.90 2.13 -34.98
C SER A 33 7.46 1.80 -34.55
N ARG A 34 7.26 0.97 -33.52
CA ARG A 34 5.92 0.68 -32.95
C ARG A 34 5.52 1.65 -31.84
N LEU A 35 6.46 2.17 -31.06
CA LEU A 35 6.17 3.07 -29.95
C LEU A 35 5.97 4.52 -30.42
N GLU A 36 6.75 4.97 -31.40
CA GLU A 36 6.64 6.33 -31.95
C GLU A 36 5.22 6.71 -32.37
N PRO A 37 4.48 5.93 -33.19
CA PRO A 37 3.14 6.32 -33.62
C PRO A 37 2.09 6.31 -32.50
N GLN A 38 2.32 5.59 -31.40
CA GLN A 38 1.44 5.60 -30.23
C GLN A 38 1.66 6.87 -29.40
N LEU A 39 2.92 7.28 -29.21
CA LEU A 39 3.23 8.52 -28.48
C LEU A 39 2.74 9.76 -29.20
N THR A 40 2.87 9.83 -30.53
CA THR A 40 2.35 10.98 -31.30
C THR A 40 0.83 11.07 -31.19
N ARG A 41 0.12 9.93 -31.24
CA ARG A 41 -1.34 9.91 -31.07
C ARG A 41 -1.79 10.36 -29.68
N ILE A 42 -1.08 9.95 -28.63
CA ILE A 42 -1.37 10.39 -27.25
C ILE A 42 -1.08 11.89 -27.10
N ALA A 43 0.00 12.39 -27.70
CA ALA A 43 0.32 13.81 -27.69
C ALA A 43 -0.74 14.64 -28.43
N ASP A 44 -1.19 14.18 -29.61
CA ASP A 44 -2.27 14.81 -30.38
C ASP A 44 -3.61 14.78 -29.64
N GLU A 45 -3.94 13.68 -28.96
CA GLU A 45 -5.15 13.59 -28.12
C GLU A 45 -5.07 14.55 -26.92
N LEU A 46 -3.91 14.67 -26.26
CA LEU A 46 -3.69 15.62 -25.17
C LEU A 46 -3.75 17.09 -25.66
N GLU A 47 -3.24 17.36 -26.85
CA GLU A 47 -3.31 18.69 -27.47
C GLU A 47 -4.74 19.03 -27.91
N ALA A 48 -5.49 18.06 -28.43
CA ALA A 48 -6.92 18.21 -28.73
C ALA A 48 -7.76 18.45 -27.47
N ILE A 49 -7.46 17.76 -26.36
CA ILE A 49 -8.10 18.00 -25.06
C ILE A 49 -7.78 19.42 -24.57
N ARG A 50 -6.53 19.88 -24.71
CA ARG A 50 -6.13 21.25 -24.35
C ARG A 50 -6.80 22.31 -25.22
N ALA A 51 -6.90 22.08 -26.53
CA ALA A 51 -7.53 22.99 -27.49
C ALA A 51 -9.06 23.06 -27.35
N SER A 52 -9.69 21.98 -26.87
CA SER A 52 -11.13 21.94 -26.56
C SER A 52 -11.49 22.49 -25.17
N GLY A 53 -10.54 23.09 -24.46
CA GLY A 53 -10.78 23.72 -23.15
C GLY A 53 -10.84 22.74 -21.99
N GLY A 54 -10.38 21.50 -22.17
CA GLY A 54 -10.10 20.57 -21.07
C GLY A 54 -8.90 21.09 -20.27
N PHE A 55 -9.21 21.59 -19.07
CA PHE A 55 -8.30 22.27 -18.11
C PHE A 55 -7.99 23.73 -18.48
N ALA A 56 -9.03 24.56 -18.47
CA ALA A 56 -8.85 25.94 -18.02
C ALA A 56 -8.16 25.91 -16.64
N SER A 57 -7.07 26.66 -16.56
CA SER A 57 -6.11 26.73 -15.47
C SER A 57 -6.79 26.73 -14.10
N ILE A 58 -6.67 25.61 -13.38
CA ILE A 58 -6.83 25.64 -11.93
C ILE A 58 -5.61 26.42 -11.41
N PRO A 59 -5.78 27.54 -10.69
CA PRO A 59 -4.67 28.19 -10.05
C PRO A 59 -4.04 27.19 -9.07
N VAL A 60 -2.74 26.90 -9.25
CA VAL A 60 -1.96 26.10 -8.32
C VAL A 60 -1.67 26.96 -7.10
N ASP A 61 -2.71 27.21 -6.32
CA ASP A 61 -2.64 27.65 -4.94
C ASP A 61 -3.40 26.62 -4.12
N GLY A 62 -2.64 25.64 -3.61
CA GLY A 62 -3.16 24.52 -2.86
C GLY A 62 -2.48 23.24 -3.30
N VAL A 63 -1.68 22.67 -2.41
CA VAL A 63 -1.36 21.24 -2.46
C VAL A 63 -2.71 20.53 -2.35
N ASP A 64 -3.32 20.21 -3.48
CA ASP A 64 -4.56 19.45 -3.53
C ASP A 64 -4.28 18.10 -2.86
N LYS A 65 -4.69 17.98 -1.61
CA LYS A 65 -4.94 16.71 -0.97
C LYS A 65 -5.87 15.97 -1.93
N VAL A 66 -5.33 15.02 -2.68
CA VAL A 66 -6.14 14.01 -3.37
C VAL A 66 -7.08 13.49 -2.31
N ALA A 67 -8.38 13.78 -2.44
CA ALA A 67 -9.38 13.40 -1.46
C ALA A 67 -9.25 11.89 -1.25
N VAL A 68 -8.80 11.49 -0.06
CA VAL A 68 -8.67 10.09 0.26
C VAL A 68 -10.08 9.53 0.28
N ARG A 69 -10.33 8.51 -0.55
CA ARG A 69 -11.65 7.90 -0.62
C ARG A 69 -11.97 7.28 0.73
N ASP A 70 -13.22 7.43 1.15
CA ASP A 70 -13.70 6.81 2.38
C ASP A 70 -13.60 5.28 2.30
N GLY A 71 -13.39 4.66 3.46
CA GLY A 71 -13.18 3.24 3.60
C GLY A 71 -11.86 2.90 4.28
N LEU A 72 -11.50 1.62 4.22
CA LEU A 72 -10.33 1.07 4.89
C LEU A 72 -9.17 0.92 3.90
N VAL A 73 -8.01 1.46 4.24
CA VAL A 73 -6.77 1.20 3.50
C VAL A 73 -5.90 0.26 4.32
N VAL A 74 -5.54 -0.86 3.72
CA VAL A 74 -4.55 -1.80 4.25
C VAL A 74 -3.22 -1.50 3.58
N TYR A 75 -2.31 -0.92 4.35
CA TYR A 75 -0.96 -0.60 3.93
C TYR A 75 0.01 -1.71 4.32
N TYR A 76 0.96 -2.00 3.45
CA TYR A 76 2.23 -2.61 3.84
C TYR A 76 3.37 -1.62 3.59
N PHE A 77 4.05 -1.23 4.66
CA PHE A 77 5.23 -0.39 4.60
C PHE A 77 6.47 -1.26 4.44
N TYR A 78 7.34 -0.91 3.49
CA TYR A 78 8.61 -1.58 3.25
C TYR A 78 9.76 -0.56 3.22
N SER A 79 11.00 -1.02 3.42
CA SER A 79 12.22 -0.20 3.25
C SER A 79 12.88 -0.46 1.90
N ASN A 80 13.89 0.33 1.54
CA ASN A 80 14.71 0.08 0.35
C ASN A 80 15.35 -1.32 0.35
N THR A 81 15.61 -1.89 1.53
CA THR A 81 16.20 -3.22 1.69
C THR A 81 15.12 -4.26 2.05
N ARG A 82 14.74 -5.09 1.07
CA ARG A 82 13.67 -6.09 1.25
C ARG A 82 14.21 -7.49 1.52
N CYS A 83 14.13 -7.90 2.79
CA CYS A 83 14.51 -9.22 3.28
C CYS A 83 13.48 -10.32 2.91
N THR A 84 13.84 -11.60 3.07
CA THR A 84 12.92 -12.73 2.80
C THR A 84 11.66 -12.67 3.66
N THR A 85 11.79 -12.41 4.96
CA THR A 85 10.65 -12.26 5.88
C THR A 85 9.76 -11.09 5.50
N CYS A 86 10.37 -9.98 5.06
CA CYS A 86 9.67 -8.79 4.59
C CYS A 86 8.76 -9.15 3.39
N ARG A 87 9.30 -9.89 2.42
CA ARG A 87 8.53 -10.37 1.27
C ARG A 87 7.44 -11.37 1.66
N ALA A 88 7.68 -12.21 2.66
CA ALA A 88 6.69 -13.14 3.16
C ALA A 88 5.51 -12.42 3.82
N ILE A 89 5.77 -11.43 4.67
CA ILE A 89 4.72 -10.59 5.29
C ILE A 89 3.89 -9.91 4.19
N GLU A 90 4.52 -9.24 3.23
CA GLU A 90 3.81 -8.59 2.12
C GLU A 90 2.90 -9.57 1.38
N ALA A 91 3.45 -10.71 0.96
CA ALA A 91 2.74 -11.69 0.15
C ALA A 91 1.57 -12.33 0.93
N GLN A 92 1.78 -12.70 2.20
CA GLN A 92 0.74 -13.32 3.03
C GLN A 92 -0.40 -12.33 3.34
N THR A 93 -0.07 -11.06 3.59
CA THR A 93 -1.10 -10.03 3.79
C THR A 93 -1.86 -9.77 2.50
N GLU A 94 -1.16 -9.59 1.37
CA GLU A 94 -1.82 -9.39 0.07
C GLU A 94 -2.71 -10.57 -0.30
N GLU A 95 -2.23 -11.81 -0.10
CA GLU A 95 -3.01 -13.03 -0.34
C GLU A 95 -4.31 -13.03 0.47
N THR A 96 -4.20 -12.81 1.80
CA THR A 96 -5.37 -12.79 2.70
C THR A 96 -6.36 -11.68 2.33
N VAL A 97 -5.87 -10.47 2.06
CA VAL A 97 -6.72 -9.33 1.70
C VAL A 97 -7.42 -9.58 0.37
N ARG A 98 -6.72 -10.15 -0.62
CA ARG A 98 -7.30 -10.42 -1.94
C ARG A 98 -8.27 -11.59 -1.95
N SER A 99 -8.03 -12.63 -1.16
CA SER A 99 -8.91 -13.80 -1.11
C SER A 99 -10.17 -13.51 -0.28
N ASP A 100 -10.00 -12.92 0.90
CA ASP A 100 -11.06 -12.90 1.91
C ASP A 100 -11.90 -11.62 1.85
N PHE A 101 -11.38 -10.56 1.20
CA PHE A 101 -12.04 -9.25 1.06
C PHE A 101 -12.18 -8.81 -0.40
N ALA A 102 -12.34 -9.79 -1.32
CA ALA A 102 -12.44 -9.53 -2.75
C ALA A 102 -13.59 -8.58 -3.12
N GLU A 103 -14.72 -8.68 -2.41
CA GLU A 103 -15.91 -7.86 -2.65
C GLU A 103 -15.73 -6.42 -2.13
N GLU A 104 -15.09 -6.26 -0.99
CA GLU A 104 -14.73 -4.97 -0.40
C GLU A 104 -13.68 -4.25 -1.26
N LEU A 105 -12.70 -4.99 -1.80
CA LEU A 105 -11.75 -4.47 -2.78
C LEU A 105 -12.46 -4.01 -4.06
N ARG A 106 -13.39 -4.82 -4.59
CA ARG A 106 -14.13 -4.52 -5.82
C ARG A 106 -15.07 -3.33 -5.66
N SER A 107 -15.66 -3.16 -4.47
CA SER A 107 -16.52 -2.01 -4.14
C SER A 107 -15.74 -0.76 -3.72
N GLY A 108 -14.44 -0.89 -3.45
CA GLY A 108 -13.59 0.19 -2.97
C GLY A 108 -13.70 0.47 -1.47
N LYS A 109 -14.44 -0.36 -0.70
CA LYS A 109 -14.51 -0.30 0.76
C LYS A 109 -13.18 -0.66 1.42
N VAL A 110 -12.40 -1.54 0.80
CA VAL A 110 -11.03 -1.87 1.18
C VAL A 110 -10.10 -1.50 0.04
N THR A 111 -8.93 -0.95 0.35
CA THR A 111 -7.86 -0.70 -0.62
C THR A 111 -6.55 -1.28 -0.11
N TRP A 112 -5.87 -2.09 -0.93
CA TRP A 112 -4.51 -2.58 -0.66
C TRP A 112 -3.47 -1.61 -1.23
N LYS A 113 -2.48 -1.21 -0.43
CA LYS A 113 -1.36 -0.37 -0.87
C LYS A 113 -0.04 -0.83 -0.27
N THR A 114 1.03 -0.74 -1.05
CA THR A 114 2.40 -0.92 -0.55
C THR A 114 3.16 0.40 -0.69
N LEU A 115 3.89 0.80 0.36
CA LEU A 115 4.60 2.07 0.41
C LEU A 115 6.02 1.88 0.92
N ASN A 116 6.98 2.53 0.27
CA ASN A 116 8.33 2.62 0.82
C ASN A 116 8.36 3.74 1.86
N TYR A 117 8.58 3.42 3.13
CA TYR A 117 8.56 4.42 4.21
C TYR A 117 9.82 5.31 4.22
N GLU A 118 10.87 4.95 3.48
CA GLU A 118 12.11 5.72 3.36
C GLU A 118 12.05 6.74 2.19
N GLN A 119 10.93 6.86 1.49
CA GLN A 119 10.73 7.87 0.45
C GLN A 119 10.15 9.16 1.05
N ASP A 120 10.73 10.32 0.73
CA ASP A 120 10.30 11.63 1.25
C ASP A 120 8.79 11.89 1.10
N ARG A 121 8.20 11.50 -0.04
CA ARG A 121 6.76 11.64 -0.29
C ARG A 121 5.85 10.88 0.69
N ASN A 122 6.40 9.92 1.42
CA ASN A 122 5.70 9.09 2.40
C ASN A 122 6.13 9.41 3.84
N ALA A 123 7.07 10.35 4.05
CA ALA A 123 7.68 10.61 5.36
C ALA A 123 6.65 11.01 6.42
N ASP A 124 5.71 11.89 6.08
CA ASP A 124 4.66 12.33 7.02
C ASP A 124 3.77 11.17 7.47
N LEU A 125 3.37 10.30 6.53
CA LEU A 125 2.54 9.14 6.83
C LEU A 125 3.32 8.07 7.62
N ALA A 126 4.58 7.84 7.27
CA ALA A 126 5.47 6.95 8.00
C ALA A 126 5.71 7.44 9.44
N SER A 127 5.88 8.76 9.61
CA SER A 127 6.02 9.36 10.94
C SER A 127 4.72 9.28 11.73
N GLN A 128 3.56 9.49 11.10
CA GLN A 128 2.25 9.40 11.74
C GLN A 128 1.99 8.00 12.32
N PHE A 129 2.44 6.95 11.62
CA PHE A 129 2.31 5.56 12.08
C PHE A 129 3.53 5.03 12.83
N GLU A 130 4.51 5.88 13.12
CA GLU A 130 5.75 5.54 13.82
C GLU A 130 6.51 4.36 13.17
N ILE A 131 6.58 4.36 11.84
CA ILE A 131 7.19 3.28 11.07
C ILE A 131 8.71 3.33 11.19
N ILE A 132 9.27 2.33 11.88
CA ILE A 132 10.72 2.12 12.00
C ILE A 132 11.22 0.84 11.30
N MET A 133 10.29 -0.02 10.88
CA MET A 133 10.58 -1.28 10.19
C MET A 133 9.37 -1.73 9.35
N PRO A 134 9.54 -2.65 8.38
CA PRO A 134 8.43 -3.10 7.55
C PRO A 134 7.27 -3.67 8.36
N VAL A 135 6.05 -3.22 8.09
CA VAL A 135 4.87 -3.57 8.90
C VAL A 135 3.57 -3.32 8.13
N VAL A 136 2.50 -3.99 8.56
CA VAL A 136 1.14 -3.77 8.06
C VAL A 136 0.44 -2.72 8.93
N VAL A 137 -0.24 -1.77 8.28
CA VAL A 137 -1.08 -0.76 8.95
C VAL A 137 -2.44 -0.73 8.30
N LEU A 138 -3.49 -0.70 9.12
CA LEU A 138 -4.87 -0.49 8.70
C LEU A 138 -5.23 0.95 9.04
N ALA A 139 -5.80 1.70 8.10
CA ALA A 139 -6.25 3.07 8.34
C ALA A 139 -7.63 3.31 7.72
N ARG A 140 -8.57 3.75 8.55
CA ARG A 140 -9.94 4.08 8.14
C ARG A 140 -10.04 5.56 7.81
N PHE A 141 -10.64 5.87 6.68
CA PHE A 141 -10.89 7.21 6.21
C PHE A 141 -12.39 7.46 6.08
N GLU A 142 -12.83 8.63 6.53
CA GLU A 142 -14.20 9.12 6.41
C GLU A 142 -14.15 10.62 6.12
N ASN A 143 -14.94 11.07 5.14
CA ASN A 143 -14.97 12.46 4.67
C ASN A 143 -13.56 13.02 4.37
N GLY A 144 -12.67 12.17 3.82
CA GLY A 144 -11.30 12.55 3.48
C GLY A 144 -10.34 12.74 4.66
N ALA A 145 -10.76 12.40 5.89
CA ALA A 145 -9.92 12.41 7.09
C ALA A 145 -9.68 10.99 7.60
N MET A 146 -8.51 10.72 8.16
CA MET A 146 -8.24 9.46 8.85
C MET A 146 -8.90 9.51 10.23
N VAL A 147 -9.86 8.63 10.47
CA VAL A 147 -10.63 8.58 11.73
C VAL A 147 -10.11 7.55 12.71
N ASP A 148 -9.43 6.52 12.20
CA ASP A 148 -8.88 5.43 13.01
C ASP A 148 -7.75 4.72 12.27
N TRP A 149 -6.83 4.10 13.01
CA TRP A 149 -5.76 3.28 12.45
C TRP A 149 -5.19 2.29 13.46
N SER A 150 -4.59 1.23 12.95
CA SER A 150 -3.93 0.19 13.75
C SER A 150 -2.69 -0.35 13.04
N ARG A 151 -1.57 -0.44 13.77
CA ARG A 151 -0.32 -1.06 13.32
C ARG A 151 -0.25 -2.49 13.84
N LEU A 152 0.00 -3.45 12.95
CA LEU A 152 -0.04 -4.88 13.25
C LEU A 152 1.37 -5.45 13.45
N ASP A 153 2.00 -5.16 14.58
CA ASP A 153 3.35 -5.67 14.88
C ASP A 153 3.42 -7.19 15.02
N GLN A 154 2.30 -7.81 15.37
CA GLN A 154 2.15 -9.25 15.58
C GLN A 154 2.48 -10.04 14.31
N VAL A 155 2.44 -9.42 13.12
CA VAL A 155 2.82 -10.03 11.84
C VAL A 155 4.18 -10.73 11.92
N TRP A 156 5.15 -10.13 12.63
CA TRP A 156 6.51 -10.67 12.74
C TRP A 156 6.56 -11.99 13.52
N GLY A 157 5.71 -12.13 14.55
CA GLY A 157 5.62 -13.36 15.32
C GLY A 157 4.85 -14.47 14.60
N LEU A 158 3.99 -14.11 13.64
CA LEU A 158 3.09 -15.03 12.96
C LEU A 158 3.55 -15.44 11.55
N VAL A 159 4.60 -14.86 10.98
CA VAL A 159 5.03 -15.13 9.59
C VAL A 159 5.15 -16.63 9.28
N SER A 160 5.70 -17.41 10.22
CA SER A 160 5.89 -18.86 10.05
C SER A 160 4.61 -19.68 10.20
N ASP A 161 3.57 -19.14 10.83
CA ASP A 161 2.26 -19.76 11.01
C ASP A 161 1.26 -19.09 10.07
N LYS A 162 1.21 -19.58 8.81
CA LYS A 162 0.36 -18.96 7.78
C LYS A 162 -1.12 -18.91 8.16
N PRO A 163 -1.73 -19.98 8.72
CA PRO A 163 -3.12 -19.92 9.18
C PRO A 163 -3.35 -18.82 10.23
N ALA A 164 -2.52 -18.77 11.28
CA ALA A 164 -2.68 -17.77 12.34
C ALA A 164 -2.42 -16.35 11.82
N PHE A 165 -1.47 -16.19 10.91
CA PHE A 165 -1.22 -14.91 10.24
C PHE A 165 -2.46 -14.43 9.48
N ALA A 166 -3.05 -15.29 8.66
CA ALA A 166 -4.22 -14.94 7.86
C ALA A 166 -5.44 -14.63 8.75
N GLU A 167 -5.63 -15.39 9.83
CA GLU A 167 -6.68 -15.13 10.83
C GLU A 167 -6.51 -13.77 11.49
N MET A 168 -5.30 -13.44 11.94
CA MET A 168 -5.02 -12.14 12.56
C MET A 168 -5.29 -10.97 11.58
N ILE A 169 -4.90 -11.10 10.31
CA ILE A 169 -5.21 -10.08 9.29
C ILE A 169 -6.72 -9.96 9.07
N ARG A 170 -7.44 -11.08 8.93
CA ARG A 170 -8.90 -11.08 8.77
C ARG A 170 -9.60 -10.37 9.93
N ASP A 171 -9.24 -10.72 11.16
CA ASP A 171 -9.86 -10.17 12.36
C ASP A 171 -9.62 -8.67 12.47
N ALA A 172 -8.39 -8.22 12.20
CA ALA A 172 -8.05 -6.81 12.20
C ALA A 172 -8.84 -6.01 11.15
N VAL A 173 -8.97 -6.56 9.93
CA VAL A 173 -9.74 -5.91 8.84
C VAL A 173 -11.23 -5.90 9.18
N ASN A 174 -11.80 -7.02 9.61
CA ASN A 174 -13.22 -7.12 9.98
C ASN A 174 -13.58 -6.16 11.12
N LYS A 175 -12.73 -6.05 12.13
CA LYS A 175 -12.91 -5.10 13.23
C LYS A 175 -13.04 -3.67 12.72
N MET A 176 -12.07 -3.24 11.91
CA MET A 176 -12.03 -1.89 11.33
C MET A 176 -13.22 -1.61 10.41
N LEU A 177 -13.75 -2.63 9.72
CA LEU A 177 -14.95 -2.51 8.90
C LEU A 177 -16.23 -2.44 9.75
N SER A 178 -16.34 -3.20 10.84
CA SER A 178 -17.54 -3.20 11.69
C SER A 178 -17.77 -1.89 12.44
N GLU A 179 -16.69 -1.22 12.86
CA GLU A 179 -16.77 0.06 13.58
C GLU A 179 -17.33 1.19 12.69
N SER A 180 -17.19 1.10 11.36
CA SER A 180 -17.79 2.05 10.40
C SER A 180 -19.32 2.04 10.40
N GLN A 181 -19.96 0.96 10.85
CA GLN A 181 -21.43 0.83 10.84
C GLN A 181 -22.09 1.34 12.13
N ASN A 182 -21.31 1.58 13.18
CA ASN A 182 -21.83 2.05 14.46
C ASN A 182 -21.91 3.59 14.56
N SER A 183 -21.17 4.34 13.72
CA SER A 183 -21.19 5.81 13.73
C SER A 183 -22.45 6.42 13.09
N ASP A 184 -23.19 5.66 12.28
CA ASP A 184 -24.41 6.16 11.60
C ASP A 184 -25.70 5.96 12.42
N SER A 185 -25.63 5.29 13.57
CA SER A 185 -26.81 4.98 14.41
C SER A 185 -26.89 5.76 15.73
N GLU A 186 -25.91 6.62 16.06
CA GLU A 186 -25.87 7.34 17.33
C GLU A 186 -26.24 8.82 17.17
N THR A 187 -27.39 9.10 16.54
CA THR A 187 -28.04 10.41 16.59
C THR A 187 -29.56 10.30 16.58
N ALA A 188 -30.14 9.36 17.35
CA ALA A 188 -31.57 9.36 17.65
C ALA A 188 -31.92 8.40 18.80
N GLU A 189 -31.60 8.76 20.05
CA GLU A 189 -32.40 8.49 21.26
C GLU A 189 -31.60 8.95 22.49
N SER A 190 -31.76 10.22 22.88
CA SER A 190 -32.75 10.66 23.87
C SER A 190 -32.28 10.42 25.31
N GLU A 191 -31.83 11.52 25.92
CA GLU A 191 -32.06 11.79 27.33
C GLU A 191 -33.48 11.35 27.75
N THR A 192 -33.63 10.66 28.89
CA THR A 192 -34.47 11.07 30.03
C THR A 192 -34.64 9.91 31.03
N LYS A 193 -34.22 10.19 32.29
CA LYS A 193 -34.59 9.55 33.58
C LYS A 193 -34.17 8.08 33.78
N GLU A 194 -33.71 7.65 34.96
CA GLU A 194 -34.20 8.00 36.29
C GLU A 194 -33.11 7.78 37.36
N SER A 195 -32.99 8.79 38.22
CA SER A 195 -32.34 8.80 39.53
C SER A 195 -32.91 7.76 40.49
N GLN A 196 -32.07 6.96 41.15
CA GLN A 196 -32.29 6.57 42.55
C GLN A 196 -30.94 6.47 43.28
N ASP A 197 -30.80 7.36 44.26
CA ASP A 197 -29.84 7.35 45.36
C ASP A 197 -29.79 5.98 46.06
N LEU A 198 -28.61 5.59 46.55
CA LEU A 198 -28.41 5.23 47.97
C LEU A 198 -26.93 4.89 48.22
N ASP A 199 -26.26 5.87 48.83
CA ASP A 199 -25.37 5.75 49.98
C ASP A 199 -24.18 4.78 49.97
N SER A 200 -22.99 5.40 49.90
CA SER A 200 -21.96 5.38 50.96
C SER A 200 -21.57 4.01 51.53
N ILE A 201 -20.35 3.50 51.28
CA ILE A 201 -19.28 3.19 52.29
C ILE A 201 -17.89 3.04 51.55
N PRO A 202 -16.71 3.06 52.22
CA PRO A 202 -15.70 4.11 52.10
C PRO A 202 -14.37 3.68 51.43
N LEU A 203 -13.54 4.66 51.07
CA LEU A 203 -12.16 4.49 50.62
C LEU A 203 -11.30 3.80 51.69
N PRO A 204 -10.50 2.77 51.36
CA PRO A 204 -9.47 2.29 52.26
C PRO A 204 -8.27 3.24 52.30
N ASP A 205 -7.82 3.48 53.52
CA ASP A 205 -6.80 4.44 53.92
C ASP A 205 -5.44 4.23 53.25
N SER A 206 -4.84 5.34 52.83
CA SER A 206 -3.43 5.46 52.47
C SER A 206 -2.58 5.20 53.72
N ASN A 207 -2.06 3.98 53.84
CA ASN A 207 -0.96 3.67 54.76
C ASN A 207 0.23 3.16 53.97
N GLY A 208 1.37 3.82 54.18
CA GLY A 208 2.54 3.85 53.33
C GLY A 208 3.16 2.50 53.00
N ILE A 209 3.57 2.39 51.74
CA ILE A 209 4.50 1.37 51.26
C ILE A 209 5.91 1.82 51.69
N PRO A 210 6.64 1.06 52.52
CA PRO A 210 8.01 1.40 52.86
C PRO A 210 8.94 1.18 51.64
N LEU A 211 9.78 2.17 51.36
CA LEU A 211 10.87 2.08 50.39
C LEU A 211 11.91 1.04 50.84
N PRO A 212 12.51 0.26 49.92
CA PRO A 212 13.67 -0.56 50.23
C PRO A 212 14.92 0.33 50.38
N THR A 213 15.55 0.27 51.56
CA THR A 213 16.91 0.77 51.81
C THR A 213 17.96 -0.30 51.41
N PRO A 214 19.22 0.09 51.14
CA PRO A 214 20.07 -0.48 50.08
C PRO A 214 20.60 -1.90 50.33
#